data_AF-A0A840C5N8-F1
#
_entry.id   AF-A0A840C5N8-F1
#
_cell.length_a   1.000
_cell.length_b   1.000
_cell.length_c   1.000
_cell.angle_alpha   90.00
_cell.angle_beta   90.00
_cell.angle_gamma   90.00
#
_symmetry.space_group_name_H-M   'P 1'
#
loop_
_entity.id
_entity.type
_entity.pdbx_description
1 polymer ?
#
loop_
_entity_poly.entity_id
_entity_poly.type
_entity_poly.pdbx_seq_one_letter_code
_entity_poly.pdbx_strand_id
1 'polypeptide(L)'
;MTGILSGLLPPLSNDWAWRAAFIAGAIVAPALIIIVAGASAVPFESPVPTPWLIIGGLIVGIGVHFAGGCTSGHGVCGLARLSPRSIAATLIFMASTALTVFVVRHLLGGF
;
A
#
# COMPACT_ATOMS: atom_id res chain seq x y z
N MET A 1 5.59 -1.65 4.56
CA MET A 1 5.66 -3.03 4.00
C MET A 1 6.97 -3.28 3.27
N THR A 2 7.47 -2.38 2.41
CA THR A 2 8.78 -2.53 1.74
C THR A 2 9.92 -2.84 2.71
N GLY A 3 10.03 -2.11 3.83
CA GLY A 3 11.02 -2.41 4.87
C GLY A 3 10.78 -3.77 5.54
N ILE A 4 9.53 -4.12 5.86
CA ILE A 4 9.16 -5.40 6.48
C ILE A 4 9.55 -6.57 5.58
N LEU A 5 9.24 -6.47 4.28
CA LEU A 5 9.57 -7.44 3.25
C LEU A 5 11.08 -7.54 3.01
N SER A 6 11.80 -6.42 2.94
CA SER A 6 13.26 -6.43 2.76
C SER A 6 14.00 -7.02 3.95
N GLY A 7 13.43 -6.93 5.16
CA GLY A 7 14.00 -7.54 6.37
C GLY A 7 13.91 -9.06 6.44
N LEU A 8 13.20 -9.68 5.48
CA LEU A 8 13.11 -11.13 5.27
C LEU A 8 14.06 -11.64 4.17
N LEU A 9 14.72 -10.73 3.44
CA LEU A 9 15.72 -11.09 2.45
C LEU A 9 17.10 -11.23 3.11
N PRO A 10 17.95 -12.18 2.68
CA PRO A 10 19.31 -12.31 3.21
C PRO A 10 20.16 -11.05 2.93
N PRO A 11 20.96 -10.56 3.90
CA PRO A 11 21.06 -11.03 5.28
C PRO A 11 19.82 -10.65 6.12
N LEU A 12 19.24 -11.64 6.81
CA LEU A 12 18.02 -11.45 7.60
C LEU A 12 18.23 -10.43 8.71
N SER A 13 17.22 -9.57 8.91
CA SER A 13 17.22 -8.63 10.04
C SER A 13 17.04 -9.35 11.38
N ASN A 14 17.55 -8.79 12.47
CA ASN A 14 17.40 -9.37 13.81
C ASN A 14 15.92 -9.59 14.20
N ASP A 15 15.02 -8.73 13.70
CA ASP A 15 13.58 -8.78 13.96
C ASP A 15 12.79 -9.56 12.90
N TRP A 16 13.43 -10.44 12.13
CA TRP A 16 12.80 -11.16 11.01
C TRP A 16 11.56 -11.96 11.42
N ALA A 17 11.56 -12.52 12.64
CA ALA A 17 10.45 -13.33 13.14
C ALA A 17 9.15 -12.51 13.27
N TRP A 18 9.23 -11.28 13.82
CA TRP A 18 8.07 -10.38 13.91
C TRP A 18 7.59 -9.95 12.52
N ARG A 19 8.53 -9.68 11.59
CA ARG A 19 8.22 -9.30 10.21
C ARG A 19 7.52 -10.42 9.46
N ALA A 20 7.98 -11.66 9.64
CA ALA A 20 7.35 -12.86 9.10
C ALA A 20 5.92 -13.03 9.63
N ALA A 21 5.75 -12.92 10.96
CA ALA A 21 4.44 -13.03 11.60
C ALA A 21 3.46 -11.95 11.11
N PHE A 22 3.93 -10.71 10.90
CA PHE A 22 3.11 -9.64 10.35
C PHE A 22 2.61 -9.95 8.94
N ILE A 23 3.51 -10.40 8.04
CA ILE A 23 3.14 -10.76 6.66
C ILE A 23 2.22 -11.97 6.64
N ALA A 24 2.52 -12.99 7.43
CA ALA A 24 1.66 -14.17 7.56
C ALA A 24 0.26 -13.77 8.04
N GLY A 25 0.16 -12.94 9.08
CA GLY A 25 -1.12 -12.43 9.59
C GLY A 25 -1.89 -11.63 8.53
N ALA A 26 -1.21 -10.78 7.76
CA ALA A 26 -1.84 -10.00 6.68
C ALA A 26 -2.44 -10.86 5.56
N ILE A 27 -1.91 -12.08 5.34
CA ILE A 27 -2.44 -13.04 4.34
C ILE A 27 -3.49 -13.96 4.97
N VAL A 28 -3.19 -14.51 6.15
CA VAL A 28 -4.03 -15.52 6.82
C VAL A 28 -5.34 -14.92 7.33
N ALA A 29 -5.34 -13.68 7.83
CA ALA A 29 -6.56 -13.06 8.35
C ALA A 29 -7.68 -12.93 7.28
N PRO A 30 -7.45 -12.30 6.10
CA PRO A 30 -8.47 -12.25 5.06
C PRO A 30 -8.82 -13.64 4.51
N ALA A 31 -7.86 -14.57 4.42
CA ALA A 31 -8.14 -15.94 3.99
C ALA A 31 -9.09 -16.67 4.96
N LEU A 32 -8.87 -16.54 6.28
CA LEU A 32 -9.76 -17.09 7.30
C LEU A 32 -11.17 -16.48 7.22
N ILE A 33 -11.27 -15.17 6.99
CA ILE A 33 -12.58 -14.52 6.82
C ILE A 33 -13.34 -15.12 5.63
N ILE A 34 -12.66 -15.33 4.49
CA ILE A 34 -13.27 -15.95 3.31
C ILE A 34 -13.71 -17.40 3.59
N ILE A 35 -12.91 -18.17 4.33
CA ILE A 35 -13.23 -19.57 4.69
C ILE A 35 -14.43 -19.64 5.64
N VAL A 36 -14.49 -18.76 6.65
CA VAL A 36 -15.53 -18.80 7.69
C VAL A 36 -16.84 -18.14 7.24
N ALA A 37 -16.77 -16.98 6.60
CA ALA A 37 -17.94 -16.22 6.17
C ALA A 37 -18.44 -16.60 4.76
N GLY A 38 -17.65 -17.39 4.02
CA GLY A 38 -17.92 -17.77 2.63
C GLY A 38 -17.39 -16.76 1.62
N ALA A 39 -17.02 -17.24 0.41
CA ALA A 39 -16.46 -16.40 -0.66
C ALA A 39 -17.42 -15.29 -1.14
N SER A 40 -18.72 -15.45 -0.93
CA SER A 40 -19.73 -14.43 -1.21
C SER A 40 -19.83 -13.33 -0.15
N ALA A 41 -19.16 -13.46 1.00
CA ALA A 41 -19.17 -12.43 2.04
C ALA A 41 -18.39 -11.17 1.62
N VAL A 42 -17.45 -11.30 0.70
CA VAL A 42 -16.70 -10.17 0.12
C VAL A 42 -16.91 -10.19 -1.40
N PRO A 43 -18.02 -9.62 -1.90
CA PRO A 43 -18.22 -9.48 -3.34
C PRO A 43 -17.08 -8.64 -3.92
N PHE A 44 -16.28 -9.27 -4.79
CA PHE A 44 -15.15 -8.62 -5.46
C PHE A 44 -15.49 -8.42 -6.94
N GLU A 45 -15.97 -7.23 -7.26
CA GLU A 45 -16.01 -6.73 -8.64
C GLU A 45 -15.00 -5.60 -8.78
N SER A 46 -13.91 -5.86 -9.50
CA SER A 46 -12.97 -4.81 -9.88
C SER A 46 -13.36 -4.28 -11.26
N PRO A 47 -13.87 -3.05 -11.37
CA PRO A 47 -14.09 -2.41 -12.67
C PRO A 47 -12.76 -2.09 -13.37
N VAL A 48 -11.63 -2.16 -12.65
CA VAL A 48 -10.30 -1.85 -13.16
C VAL A 48 -9.66 -3.09 -13.79
N PRO A 49 -9.18 -3.01 -15.04
CA PRO A 49 -8.44 -4.09 -15.70
C PRO A 49 -7.18 -4.48 -14.93
N THR A 50 -6.90 -5.78 -14.87
CA THR A 50 -5.72 -6.34 -14.18
C THR A 50 -4.38 -5.69 -14.53
N PRO A 51 -4.10 -5.31 -15.81
CA PRO A 51 -2.86 -4.63 -16.16
C PRO A 51 -2.64 -3.32 -15.39
N TRP A 52 -3.70 -2.55 -15.12
CA TRP A 52 -3.60 -1.33 -14.31
C TRP A 52 -3.32 -1.57 -12.84
N LEU A 53 -3.83 -2.67 -12.29
CA LEU A 53 -3.49 -3.06 -10.92
C LEU A 53 -2.00 -3.42 -10.81
N ILE A 54 -1.46 -4.16 -11.78
CA ILE A 54 -0.04 -4.56 -11.80
C ILE A 54 0.85 -3.32 -11.95
N ILE A 55 0.59 -2.48 -12.95
CA ILE A 55 1.39 -1.28 -13.22
C ILE A 55 1.29 -0.29 -12.07
N GLY A 56 0.08 -0.04 -11.55
CA GLY A 56 -0.13 0.83 -10.41
C GLY A 56 0.59 0.33 -9.16
N GLY A 57 0.52 -0.97 -8.88
CA GLY A 57 1.23 -1.59 -7.77
C GLY A 57 2.75 -1.43 -7.86
N LEU A 58 3.33 -1.62 -9.05
CA LEU A 58 4.76 -1.42 -9.28
C LEU A 58 5.18 0.04 -9.07
N ILE A 59 4.45 1.00 -9.66
CA ILE A 59 4.74 2.43 -9.52
C ILE A 59 4.66 2.86 -8.04
N VAL A 60 3.62 2.42 -7.32
CA VAL A 60 3.47 2.70 -5.89
C VAL A 60 4.61 2.08 -5.08
N GLY A 61 4.99 0.84 -5.37
CA GLY A 61 6.11 0.15 -4.71
C GLY A 61 7.42 0.91 -4.85
N ILE A 62 7.74 1.36 -6.07
CA ILE A 62 8.93 2.17 -6.37
C ILE A 62 8.85 3.52 -5.63
N GLY A 63 7.70 4.20 -5.68
CA GLY A 63 7.52 5.49 -5.01
C GLY A 63 7.69 5.42 -3.49
N VAL A 64 7.12 4.41 -2.84
CA VAL A 64 7.24 4.17 -1.40
C VAL A 64 8.69 3.87 -0.99
N HIS A 65 9.46 3.18 -1.85
CA HIS A 65 10.88 2.95 -1.61
C HIS A 65 11.67 4.26 -1.60
N PHE A 66 11.52 5.09 -2.63
CA PHE A 66 12.22 6.38 -2.71
C PHE A 66 11.74 7.41 -1.67
N ALA A 67 10.47 7.36 -1.27
CA ALA A 67 9.95 8.19 -0.19
C ALA A 67 10.55 7.85 1.19
N GLY A 68 11.15 6.66 1.34
CA GLY A 68 11.69 6.16 2.60
C GLY A 68 10.61 5.79 3.62
N GLY A 69 9.39 5.52 3.15
CA GLY A 69 8.24 5.27 4.01
C GLY A 69 6.95 5.07 3.20
N CYS A 70 5.98 4.38 3.80
CA CYS A 70 4.64 4.27 3.22
C CYS A 70 3.81 5.53 3.49
N THR A 71 2.74 5.70 2.73
CA THR A 71 1.79 6.80 2.86
C THR A 71 1.20 6.88 4.27
N SER A 72 0.81 5.74 4.86
CA SER A 72 0.33 5.68 6.25
C SER A 72 1.41 6.03 7.28
N GLY A 73 2.68 5.71 7.02
CA GLY A 73 3.79 6.01 7.92
C GLY A 73 4.06 7.52 7.98
N HIS A 74 4.09 8.19 6.83
CA HIS A 74 4.19 9.64 6.76
C HIS A 74 2.92 10.32 7.30
N GLY A 75 1.74 9.84 6.90
CA GLY A 75 0.45 10.44 7.24
C GLY A 75 0.05 10.32 8.72
N VAL A 76 0.22 9.14 9.33
CA VAL A 76 -0.20 8.91 10.72
C VAL A 76 0.93 9.24 11.67
N CYS A 77 2.04 8.51 11.62
CA CYS A 77 3.14 8.66 12.57
C CYS A 77 3.96 9.93 12.30
N GLY A 78 4.22 10.25 11.03
CA GLY A 78 5.04 11.39 10.63
C GLY A 78 4.38 12.74 10.93
N LEU A 79 3.07 12.87 10.67
CA LEU A 79 2.34 14.11 10.96
C LEU A 79 2.12 14.32 12.45
N ALA A 80 1.84 13.25 13.20
CA ALA A 80 1.73 13.31 14.67
C ALA A 80 3.03 13.81 15.33
N ARG A 81 4.18 13.58 14.68
CA ARG A 81 5.50 14.07 15.12
C ARG A 81 5.87 15.45 14.55
N LEU A 82 4.97 16.10 13.81
CA LEU A 82 5.21 17.39 13.12
C LEU A 82 6.46 17.35 12.23
N SER A 83 6.74 16.21 11.60
CA SER A 83 7.90 16.04 10.73
C SER A 83 7.69 16.82 9.42
N PRO A 84 8.52 17.84 9.10
CA PRO A 84 8.36 18.62 7.87
C PRO A 84 8.52 17.77 6.61
N ARG A 85 9.43 16.79 6.65
CA ARG A 85 9.60 15.79 5.58
C ARG A 85 8.30 15.00 5.35
N SER A 86 7.65 14.55 6.42
CA SER A 86 6.44 13.74 6.30
C SER A 86 5.25 14.57 5.85
N ILE A 87 5.14 15.83 6.30
CA ILE A 87 4.13 16.77 5.80
C ILE A 87 4.28 16.96 4.29
N ALA A 88 5.49 17.25 3.82
CA ALA A 88 5.75 17.42 2.39
C ALA A 88 5.42 16.14 1.59
N ALA A 89 5.86 14.97 2.07
CA ALA A 89 5.56 13.69 1.42
C ALA A 89 4.06 13.41 1.32
N THR A 90 3.30 13.68 2.40
CA THR A 90 1.85 13.50 2.42
C THR A 90 1.14 14.49 1.48
N LEU A 91 1.55 15.75 1.43
CA LEU A 91 0.96 16.74 0.53
C LEU A 91 1.19 16.38 -0.94
N ILE A 92 2.40 15.99 -1.31
CA ILE A 92 2.73 15.57 -2.67
C ILE A 92 1.92 14.32 -3.05
N PHE A 93 1.82 13.35 -2.15
CA PHE A 93 1.01 12.15 -2.37
C PHE A 93 -0.47 12.50 -2.58
N MET A 94 -1.05 13.36 -1.75
CA MET A 94 -2.46 13.75 -1.88
C MET A 94 -2.72 14.55 -3.17
N ALA A 95 -1.84 15.49 -3.51
CA ALA A 95 -1.95 16.27 -4.74
C ALA A 95 -1.85 15.39 -5.99
N SER A 96 -0.85 14.49 -6.04
CA SER A 96 -0.68 13.55 -7.16
C SER A 96 -1.84 12.56 -7.27
N THR A 97 -2.37 12.07 -6.14
CA THR A 97 -3.55 11.19 -6.12
C THR A 97 -4.78 11.93 -6.66
N ALA A 98 -5.03 13.15 -6.18
CA ALA A 98 -6.15 13.98 -6.66
C ALA A 98 -6.04 14.24 -8.17
N LEU A 99 -4.85 14.61 -8.65
CA LEU A 99 -4.59 14.84 -10.07
C LEU A 99 -4.79 13.56 -10.88
N THR A 100 -4.26 12.43 -10.43
CA THR A 100 -4.38 11.14 -11.13
C THR A 100 -5.83 10.71 -11.23
N VAL A 101 -6.59 10.81 -10.13
CA VAL A 101 -8.04 10.50 -10.13
C VAL A 101 -8.79 11.44 -11.06
N PHE A 102 -8.47 12.74 -11.05
CA PHE A 102 -9.09 13.70 -11.96
C PHE A 102 -8.85 13.33 -13.42
N VAL A 103 -7.59 13.08 -13.80
CA VAL A 103 -7.22 12.69 -15.18
C VAL A 103 -7.92 11.39 -15.58
N VAL A 104 -7.84 10.36 -14.75
CA VAL A 104 -8.39 9.04 -15.08
C VAL A 104 -9.91 9.07 -15.18
N ARG A 105 -10.61 9.67 -14.21
CA ARG A 105 -12.08 9.66 -14.18
C ARG A 105 -12.73 10.71 -15.09
N HIS A 106 -12.13 11.88 -15.27
CA HIS A 106 -12.78 13.00 -15.96
C HIS A 106 -12.23 13.26 -17.37
N LEU A 107 -10.95 12.96 -17.63
CA LEU A 107 -10.35 13.22 -18.95
C LEU A 107 -10.29 11.97 -19.82
N LEU A 108 -9.91 10.83 -19.24
CA LEU A 108 -9.77 9.57 -19.96
C LEU A 108 -11.07 8.75 -20.03
N GLY A 109 -12.15 9.24 -19.39
CA GLY A 109 -13.43 8.53 -19.32
C GLY A 109 -13.33 7.17 -18.61
N GLY A 110 -12.40 7.05 -17.66
CA GLY A 110 -12.04 5.79 -17.00
C GLY A 110 -13.19 5.10 -16.26
N PHE A 111 -12.94 3.84 -15.89
CA PHE A 111 -13.86 2.92 -15.18
C PHE A 111 -14.40 3.48 -13.86
#